data_AF-A0A9J6GCL6-F1
#
_entry.id   AF-A0A9J6GCL6-F1
#
_cell.length_a   1.000
_cell.length_b   1.000
_cell.length_c   1.000
_cell.angle_alpha   90.00
_cell.angle_beta   90.00
_cell.angle_gamma   90.00
#
_symmetry.space_group_name_H-M   'P 1'
#
loop_
_entity.id
_entity.type
_entity.pdbx_description
1 polymer ?
#
loop_
_entity_poly.entity_id
_entity_poly.type
_entity_poly.pdbx_seq_one_letter_code
_entity_poly.pdbx_strand_id
1 'polypeptide(L)'
;MVPCYMDFEFQRLFRLPRDAASQLIKRFGVSAFYPKAVHLRPRMSPEKTCLIGLTYLPTQMTMKQIDDKFDVAESLVRNSPNRLQDFLSAF
;
A
#
# COMPACT_ATOMS: atom_id res chain seq x y z
N MET A 1 -8.01 -3.10 -8.70
CA MET A 1 -7.59 -2.51 -9.98
C MET A 1 -7.93 -1.03 -9.91
N VAL A 2 -7.00 -0.17 -9.52
CA VAL A 2 -7.18 1.30 -9.50
C VAL A 2 -7.35 1.80 -10.93
N PRO A 3 -8.57 2.10 -11.43
CA PRO A 3 -8.82 2.26 -12.87
C PRO A 3 -8.49 3.67 -13.41
N CYS A 4 -8.09 4.63 -12.55
CA CYS A 4 -8.27 6.04 -12.89
C CYS A 4 -6.98 6.88 -13.00
N TYR A 5 -5.79 6.28 -12.99
CA TYR A 5 -4.55 7.04 -13.19
C TYR A 5 -3.92 6.70 -14.53
N MET A 6 -3.52 7.70 -15.31
CA MET A 6 -2.59 7.47 -16.42
C MET A 6 -1.23 7.02 -15.85
N ASP A 7 -0.43 6.26 -16.62
CA ASP A 7 0.85 5.72 -16.11
C ASP A 7 1.80 6.79 -15.58
N PHE A 8 1.81 7.95 -16.23
CA PHE A 8 2.56 9.13 -15.78
C PHE A 8 2.05 9.66 -14.43
N GLU A 9 0.74 9.72 -14.23
CA GLU A 9 0.15 10.19 -12.97
C GLU A 9 0.41 9.20 -11.85
N PHE A 10 0.33 7.90 -12.13
CA PHE A 10 0.64 6.85 -11.19
C PHE A 10 2.11 6.94 -10.75
N GLN A 11 3.04 7.07 -11.69
CA GLN A 11 4.45 7.23 -11.40
C GLN A 11 4.73 8.52 -10.62
N ARG A 12 4.05 9.63 -10.94
CA ARG A 12 4.19 10.89 -10.20
C ARG A 12 3.71 10.75 -8.75
N LEU A 13 2.60 10.04 -8.54
CA LEU A 13 1.97 9.89 -7.22
C LEU A 13 2.69 8.89 -6.32
N PHE A 14 3.13 7.76 -6.87
CA PHE A 14 3.69 6.64 -6.10
C PHE A 14 5.19 6.43 -6.31
N ARG A 15 5.83 7.28 -7.10
CA ARG A 15 7.28 7.26 -7.42
C ARG A 15 7.77 5.93 -7.99
N LEU A 16 6.87 5.16 -8.59
CA LEU A 16 7.15 3.82 -9.08
C LEU A 16 6.34 3.56 -10.36
N PRO A 17 6.91 2.92 -11.40
CA PRO A 17 6.15 2.49 -12.57
C PRO A 17 5.00 1.56 -12.20
N ARG A 18 3.88 1.63 -12.93
CA ARG A 18 2.68 0.81 -12.67
C ARG A 18 2.97 -0.70 -12.71
N ASP A 19 3.81 -1.14 -13.64
CA ASP A 19 4.17 -2.55 -13.75
C ASP A 19 4.97 -3.02 -12.53
N ALA A 20 5.93 -2.20 -12.08
CA ALA A 20 6.69 -2.46 -10.87
C ALA A 20 5.77 -2.52 -9.64
N ALA A 21 4.78 -1.61 -9.56
CA ALA A 21 3.82 -1.61 -8.45
C ALA A 21 2.93 -2.85 -8.49
N SER A 22 2.49 -3.25 -9.67
CA SER A 22 1.68 -4.45 -9.86
C SER A 22 2.44 -5.71 -9.46
N GLN A 23 3.72 -5.81 -9.83
CA GLN A 23 4.59 -6.90 -9.39
C GLN A 23 4.81 -6.87 -7.87
N LEU A 24 5.07 -5.70 -7.30
CA LEU A 24 5.21 -5.50 -5.85
C LEU A 24 3.97 -5.98 -5.09
N ILE A 25 2.78 -5.53 -5.52
CA ILE A 25 1.49 -5.91 -4.93
C ILE A 25 1.29 -7.43 -4.99
N LYS A 26 1.58 -8.06 -6.13
CA LYS A 26 1.49 -9.52 -6.29
C LYS A 26 2.42 -10.25 -5.34
N ARG A 27 3.69 -9.85 -5.26
CA ARG A 27 4.70 -10.46 -4.38
C ARG A 27 4.36 -10.25 -2.90
N PHE A 28 3.93 -9.04 -2.54
CA PHE A 28 3.51 -8.71 -1.18
C PHE A 28 2.32 -9.57 -0.75
N GLY A 29 1.30 -9.71 -1.60
CA GLY A 29 0.08 -10.47 -1.29
C GLY A 29 0.29 -11.96 -1.00
N VAL A 30 1.39 -12.55 -1.47
CA VAL A 30 1.78 -13.95 -1.17
C VAL A 30 2.86 -14.06 -0.10
N SER A 31 3.42 -12.94 0.35
CA SER A 31 4.49 -12.89 1.35
C SER A 31 3.96 -13.18 2.77
N ALA A 32 4.88 -13.53 3.68
CA ALA A 32 4.56 -13.66 5.10
C ALA A 32 4.21 -12.32 5.78
N PHE A 33 4.58 -11.19 5.15
CA PHE A 33 4.35 -9.83 5.66
C PHE A 33 2.93 -9.34 5.36
N TYR A 34 2.28 -9.88 4.33
CA TYR A 34 0.84 -9.73 4.18
C TYR A 34 0.19 -10.65 5.22
N PRO A 35 -0.57 -10.08 6.17
CA PRO A 35 -1.16 -10.93 7.18
C PRO A 35 -2.08 -11.94 6.48
N LYS A 36 -2.24 -13.16 7.03
CA LYS A 36 -3.25 -14.16 6.59
C LYS A 36 -4.55 -13.97 7.37
N ALA A 37 -5.71 -14.09 6.73
CA ALA A 37 -6.98 -13.72 7.34
C ALA A 37 -7.17 -14.50 8.65
N VAL A 38 -7.44 -13.79 9.75
CA VAL A 38 -7.83 -14.40 11.02
C VAL A 38 -9.27 -13.94 11.25
N HIS A 39 -10.21 -14.88 11.13
CA HIS A 39 -11.65 -14.73 11.37
C HIS A 39 -12.37 -13.56 10.69
N LEU A 40 -13.06 -13.83 9.57
CA LEU A 40 -14.21 -13.12 8.96
C LEU A 40 -14.20 -11.58 8.85
N ARG A 41 -13.15 -10.87 9.27
CA ARG A 41 -13.06 -9.41 9.16
C ARG A 41 -12.65 -9.04 7.73
N PRO A 42 -13.35 -8.10 7.08
CA PRO A 42 -12.94 -7.61 5.78
C PRO A 42 -11.55 -7.01 5.90
N ARG A 43 -10.62 -7.52 5.10
CA ARG A 43 -9.25 -7.00 5.07
C ARG A 43 -9.06 -6.00 3.96
N MET A 44 -8.21 -5.03 4.26
CA MET A 44 -7.59 -4.19 3.26
C MET A 44 -6.86 -5.08 2.25
N SER A 45 -7.12 -4.84 0.96
CA SER A 45 -6.48 -5.59 -0.12
C SER A 45 -4.97 -5.33 -0.13
N PRO A 46 -4.15 -6.30 -0.60
CA PRO A 46 -2.72 -6.09 -0.78
C PRO A 46 -2.40 -4.84 -1.62
N GLU A 47 -3.23 -4.58 -2.64
CA GLU A 47 -3.17 -3.38 -3.48
C GLU A 47 -3.29 -2.11 -2.61
N LYS A 48 -4.33 -2.00 -1.79
CA LYS A 48 -4.57 -0.81 -0.97
C LYS A 48 -3.48 -0.63 0.10
N THR A 49 -3.01 -1.72 0.72
CA THR A 49 -1.89 -1.68 1.68
C THR A 49 -0.60 -1.18 1.03
N CYS A 50 -0.25 -1.69 -0.16
CA CYS A 50 0.95 -1.25 -0.88
C CYS A 50 0.85 0.22 -1.30
N LEU A 51 -0.30 0.66 -1.83
CA LEU A 51 -0.47 2.05 -2.27
C LEU A 51 -0.41 3.05 -1.10
N ILE A 52 -0.94 2.67 0.07
CA ILE A 52 -0.80 3.46 1.31
C ILE A 52 0.67 3.56 1.70
N GLY A 53 1.40 2.43 1.75
CA GLY A 53 2.82 2.43 2.09
C GLY A 53 3.67 3.21 1.08
N LEU A 54 3.43 3.05 -0.22
CA LEU A 54 4.09 3.80 -1.30
C LEU A 54 3.73 5.29 -1.28
N THR A 55 2.60 5.68 -0.69
CA THR A 55 2.29 7.10 -0.47
C THR A 55 2.97 7.61 0.78
N TYR A 56 2.97 6.84 1.88
CA TYR A 56 3.49 7.27 3.16
C TYR A 56 5.02 7.34 3.21
N LEU A 57 5.72 6.31 2.74
CA LEU A 57 7.18 6.21 2.84
C LEU A 57 7.94 7.37 2.16
N PRO A 58 7.57 7.82 0.94
CA PRO A 58 8.29 8.91 0.27
C PRO A 58 7.71 10.30 0.55
N THR A 59 6.55 10.42 1.23
CA THR A 59 5.93 11.74 1.49
C THR A 59 5.99 12.10 2.97
N GLN A 60 6.03 13.40 3.27
CA GLN A 60 5.87 13.90 4.63
C GLN A 60 4.38 14.02 5.02
N MET A 61 3.49 13.22 4.41
CA MET A 61 2.06 13.25 4.73
C MET A 61 1.80 12.66 6.11
N THR A 62 0.90 13.29 6.85
CA THR A 62 0.42 12.75 8.14
C THR A 62 -0.47 11.54 7.92
N MET A 63 -0.58 10.66 8.92
CA MET A 63 -1.46 9.48 8.86
C MET A 63 -2.92 9.88 8.57
N LYS A 64 -3.38 11.01 9.11
CA LYS A 64 -4.71 11.57 8.88
C LYS A 64 -4.94 11.96 7.40
N GLN A 65 -3.97 12.61 6.78
CA GLN A 65 -4.06 12.96 5.35
C GLN A 65 -4.13 11.71 4.46
N ILE A 66 -3.54 10.60 4.90
CA ILE A 66 -3.59 9.32 4.18
C ILE A 66 -4.90 8.59 4.45
N ASP A 67 -5.42 8.62 5.67
CA ASP A 67 -6.78 8.14 5.99
C ASP A 67 -7.80 8.82 5.06
N ASP A 68 -7.82 10.16 5.07
CA ASP A 68 -8.73 10.96 4.24
C ASP A 68 -8.56 10.66 2.75
N LYS A 69 -7.32 10.45 2.27
CA LYS A 69 -7.02 10.18 0.86
C LYS A 69 -7.47 8.80 0.40
N PHE A 70 -7.40 7.78 1.27
CA PHE A 70 -7.68 6.40 0.92
C PHE A 70 -9.02 5.90 1.46
N ASP A 71 -9.74 6.72 2.25
CA ASP A 71 -10.99 6.38 2.92
C ASP A 71 -10.81 5.10 3.76
N VAL A 72 -9.91 5.16 4.75
CA VAL A 72 -9.46 4.01 5.56
C VAL A 72 -9.10 4.40 6.97
N ALA A 73 -9.73 3.76 7.95
CA ALA A 73 -9.43 4.01 9.37
C ALA A 73 -7.93 4.10 9.68
N GLU A 74 -7.53 5.15 10.39
CA GLU A 74 -6.14 5.47 10.76
C GLU A 74 -5.36 4.27 11.34
N SER A 75 -6.03 3.38 12.09
CA SER A 75 -5.43 2.13 12.62
C SER A 75 -4.84 1.22 11.53
N LEU A 76 -5.42 1.23 10.33
CA LEU A 76 -4.93 0.48 9.17
C LEU A 76 -3.78 1.21 8.48
N VAL A 77 -3.83 2.55 8.45
CA VAL A 77 -2.76 3.40 7.93
C VAL A 77 -1.49 3.27 8.77
N ARG A 78 -1.60 3.14 10.09
CA ARG A 78 -0.43 2.98 10.97
C ARG A 78 0.35 1.68 10.71
N ASN A 79 -0.35 0.59 10.42
CA ASN A 79 0.27 -0.73 10.29
C ASN A 79 0.75 -1.06 8.87
N SER A 80 0.18 -0.40 7.85
CA SER A 80 0.45 -0.72 6.44
C SER A 80 1.88 -0.35 5.98
N PRO A 81 2.42 0.84 6.32
CA PRO A 81 3.77 1.23 5.93
C PRO A 81 4.85 0.36 6.57
N ASN A 82 4.72 0.04 7.87
CA ASN A 82 5.69 -0.82 8.56
C ASN A 82 5.79 -2.19 7.89
N ARG A 83 4.66 -2.82 7.58
CA ARG A 83 4.65 -4.12 6.87
C ARG A 83 5.26 -4.05 5.48
N LEU A 84 5.00 -2.96 4.75
CA LEU A 84 5.59 -2.77 3.43
C LEU A 84 7.10 -2.51 3.54
N GLN A 85 7.54 -1.73 4.53
CA GLN A 85 8.94 -1.49 4.80
C GLN A 85 9.68 -2.78 5.17
N ASP A 86 9.13 -3.57 6.11
CA ASP A 86 9.69 -4.87 6.49
C ASP A 86 9.80 -5.81 5.28
N PHE A 87 8.79 -5.82 4.42
CA PHE A 87 8.82 -6.60 3.17
C PHE A 87 9.90 -6.11 2.20
N LEU A 88 10.07 -4.79 2.04
CA LEU A 88 11.08 -4.21 1.15
C LEU A 88 12.50 -4.42 1.68
N SER A 89 12.70 -4.41 3.00
CA SER A 89 13.99 -4.62 3.65
C SER A 89 14.39 -6.09 3.79
N ALA A 90 13.48 -7.03 3.48
CA ALA A 90 13.75 -8.46 3.52
C ALA A 90 14.37 -9.00 2.20
N PHE A 91 14.62 -8.13 1.23
CA PHE A 91 15.34 -8.41 -0.02
C PHE A 91 16.67 -7.66 -0.03
#